data_AF-A0A849SP34-F1
#
_entry.id   AF-A0A849SP34-F1
#
_cell.length_a   1.000
_cell.length_b   1.000
_cell.length_c   1.000
_cell.angle_alpha   90.00
_cell.angle_beta   90.00
_cell.angle_gamma   90.00
#
_symmetry.space_group_name_H-M   'P 1'
#
loop_
_entity.id
_entity.type
_entity.pdbx_description
1 polymer ?
#
loop_
_entity_poly.entity_id
_entity_poly.type
_entity_poly.pdbx_seq_one_letter_code
_entity_poly.pdbx_strand_id
1 'polypeptide(L)'
;MEASAKLEFPIFLGGRVFGAVHRARAELRQAEIERDQTRQSVAIEFERSRDEVARSLAALAARRGTVALATRAHELARVRYENGLSTQLEVSDARLRMLQSRANEAEALRDYRVALAGLEHALGRPIATREASIDDLPRLLEETP
;
A
#
# COMPACT_ATOMS: atom_id res chain seq x y z
N MET A 1 46.68 22.92 -51.15
CA MET A 1 45.75 22.67 -50.04
C MET A 1 46.54 22.91 -48.77
N GLU A 2 46.41 24.08 -48.15
CA GLU A 2 47.07 24.36 -46.87
C GLU A 2 46.17 23.85 -45.75
N ALA A 3 46.70 22.93 -44.93
CA ALA A 3 46.03 22.45 -43.74
C ALA A 3 46.65 23.16 -42.53
N SER A 4 45.84 23.94 -41.82
CA SER A 4 46.25 24.59 -40.56
C SER A 4 45.65 23.85 -39.37
N ALA A 5 46.47 23.54 -38.37
CA ALA A 5 46.01 23.08 -37.06
C ALA A 5 46.25 24.20 -36.03
N LYS A 6 45.21 24.54 -35.25
CA LYS A 6 45.28 25.60 -34.23
C LYS A 6 45.23 24.95 -32.85
N LEU A 7 46.23 25.24 -32.01
CA LEU A 7 46.29 24.79 -30.62
C LEU A 7 46.10 26.02 -29.71
N GLU A 8 45.03 26.03 -28.92
CA GLU A 8 44.79 27.06 -27.91
C GLU A 8 45.01 26.47 -26.51
N PHE A 9 46.01 26.99 -25.80
CA PHE A 9 46.31 26.63 -24.43
C PHE A 9 46.21 27.88 -23.54
N PRO A 10 45.08 28.10 -22.84
CA PRO A 10 44.91 29.27 -22.00
C PRO A 10 45.76 29.17 -20.73
N ILE A 11 46.79 30.01 -20.66
CA ILE A 11 47.75 30.07 -19.53
C ILE A 11 47.18 30.76 -18.28
N PHE A 12 46.14 31.59 -18.41
CA PHE A 12 45.47 32.22 -17.26
C PHE A 12 43.97 32.44 -17.54
N LEU A 13 43.13 31.85 -16.70
CA LEU A 13 41.66 31.85 -16.86
C LEU A 13 40.94 32.68 -15.79
N GLY A 14 41.65 33.54 -15.06
CA GLY A 14 41.07 34.45 -14.07
C GLY A 14 40.27 33.77 -12.96
N GLY A 15 40.65 32.55 -12.57
CA GLY A 15 39.92 31.74 -11.57
C GLY A 15 38.61 31.10 -12.08
N ARG A 16 38.21 31.29 -13.35
CA ARG A 16 36.97 30.74 -13.90
C ARG A 16 36.92 29.21 -13.86
N VAL A 17 38.00 28.55 -14.26
CA VAL A 17 38.10 27.08 -14.23
C VAL A 17 38.08 26.57 -12.80
N PHE A 18 38.78 27.25 -11.88
CA PHE A 18 38.75 26.92 -10.47
C PHE A 18 37.32 27.04 -9.91
N GLY A 19 36.63 28.15 -10.14
CA GLY A 19 35.23 28.34 -9.75
C GLY A 19 34.28 27.31 -10.36
N ALA A 20 34.47 26.94 -11.63
CA ALA A 20 33.68 25.89 -12.28
C ALA A 20 33.90 24.52 -11.65
N VAL A 21 35.15 24.14 -11.34
CA VAL A 21 35.48 22.90 -10.63
C VAL A 21 34.89 22.91 -9.22
N HIS A 22 34.95 24.03 -8.51
CA HIS A 22 34.35 24.16 -7.17
C HIS A 22 32.83 24.01 -7.20
N ARG A 23 32.13 24.60 -8.19
CA ARG A 23 30.69 24.41 -8.39
C ARG A 23 30.35 22.96 -8.71
N ALA A 24 31.03 22.36 -9.68
CA ALA A 24 30.80 20.96 -10.05
C ALA A 24 31.01 20.00 -8.86
N ARG A 25 32.01 20.25 -8.01
CA ARG A 25 32.22 19.49 -6.76
C ARG A 25 31.10 19.70 -5.75
N ALA A 26 30.54 20.90 -5.65
CA ALA A 26 29.41 21.17 -4.77
C ALA A 26 28.12 20.50 -5.27
N GLU A 27 27.85 20.56 -6.57
CA GLU A 27 26.74 19.88 -7.24
C GLU A 27 26.83 18.36 -7.07
N LEU A 28 28.02 17.78 -7.21
CA LEU A 28 28.24 16.36 -6.94
C LEU A 28 27.89 16.00 -5.49
N ARG A 29 28.41 16.75 -4.51
CA ARG A 29 28.09 16.52 -3.09
C ARG A 29 26.60 16.64 -2.81
N GLN A 30 25.92 17.61 -3.44
CA GLN A 30 24.47 17.78 -3.31
C GLN A 30 23.73 16.55 -3.86
N ALA A 31 24.09 16.09 -5.06
CA ALA A 31 23.50 14.89 -5.65
C ALA A 31 23.76 13.62 -4.82
N GLU A 32 24.93 13.50 -4.20
CA GLU A 32 25.24 12.39 -3.29
C GLU A 32 24.35 12.39 -2.05
N ILE A 33 24.12 13.56 -1.44
CA ILE A 33 23.22 13.73 -0.30
C ILE A 33 21.78 13.40 -0.68
N GLU A 34 21.28 13.91 -1.81
CA GLU A 34 19.93 13.64 -2.31
C GLU A 34 19.71 12.14 -2.60
N ARG A 35 20.72 11.48 -3.16
CA ARG A 35 20.74 10.04 -3.41
C ARG A 35 20.65 9.25 -2.11
N ASP A 36 21.37 9.66 -1.07
CA ASP A 36 21.34 9.02 0.24
C ASP A 36 20.01 9.26 0.97
N GLN A 37 19.45 10.47 0.90
CA GLN A 37 18.12 10.80 1.43
C GLN A 37 17.01 9.99 0.76
N THR A 38 17.09 9.83 -0.57
CA THR A 38 16.13 9.02 -1.33
C THR A 38 16.19 7.56 -0.90
N ARG A 39 17.39 6.99 -0.74
CA ARG A 39 17.57 5.62 -0.23
C ARG A 39 16.96 5.41 1.14
N GLN A 40 17.19 6.34 2.06
CA GLN A 40 16.60 6.29 3.40
C GLN A 40 15.08 6.39 3.36
N SER A 41 14.54 7.29 2.53
CA SER A 41 13.10 7.46 2.35
C SER A 41 12.43 6.18 1.84
N VAL A 42 13.04 5.51 0.85
CA VAL A 42 12.54 4.23 0.32
C VAL A 42 12.54 3.14 1.39
N ALA A 43 13.61 3.04 2.19
CA ALA A 43 13.67 2.06 3.29
C ALA A 43 12.57 2.29 4.33
N ILE A 44 12.32 3.55 4.70
CA ILE A 44 11.25 3.92 5.65
C ILE A 44 9.88 3.58 5.06
N GLU A 45 9.65 3.88 3.79
CA GLU A 45 8.37 3.60 3.13
C GLU A 45 8.09 2.09 3.02
N PHE A 46 9.12 1.30 2.76
CA PHE A 46 9.03 -0.16 2.78
C PHE A 46 8.64 -0.69 4.16
N GLU A 47 9.30 -0.23 5.23
CA GLU A 47 8.98 -0.65 6.59
C GLU A 47 7.53 -0.25 6.97
N ARG A 48 7.11 0.98 6.63
CA ARG A 48 5.74 1.45 6.85
C ARG A 48 4.69 0.62 6.13
N SER A 49 4.91 0.31 4.85
CA SER A 49 3.97 -0.49 4.06
C SER A 49 3.88 -1.93 4.58
N ARG A 50 4.99 -2.51 5.05
CA ARG A 50 4.99 -3.83 5.71
C ARG A 50 4.17 -3.81 7.00
N ASP A 51 4.36 -2.79 7.82
CA ASP A 51 3.62 -2.63 9.08
C ASP A 51 2.12 -2.38 8.82
N GLU A 52 1.76 -1.68 7.74
CA GLU A 52 0.37 -1.48 7.30
C GLU A 52 -0.32 -2.81 6.95
N VAL A 53 0.36 -3.68 6.22
CA VAL A 53 -0.15 -5.02 5.89
C VAL A 53 -0.37 -5.84 7.16
N ALA A 54 0.59 -5.85 8.08
CA ALA A 54 0.46 -6.57 9.33
C ALA A 54 -0.72 -6.05 10.18
N ARG A 55 -0.88 -4.72 10.25
CA ARG A 55 -1.95 -4.08 11.03
C ARG A 55 -3.33 -4.34 10.45
N SER A 56 -3.49 -4.21 9.13
CA SER A 56 -4.75 -4.48 8.43
C SER A 56 -5.14 -5.96 8.49
N LEU A 57 -4.17 -6.88 8.42
CA LEU A 57 -4.40 -8.32 8.63
C LEU A 57 -4.91 -8.62 10.05
N ALA A 58 -4.29 -8.02 11.07
CA ALA A 58 -4.73 -8.18 12.45
C ALA A 58 -6.15 -7.61 12.66
N ALA A 59 -6.46 -6.47 12.04
CA ALA A 59 -7.79 -5.89 12.07
C ALA A 59 -8.83 -6.82 11.41
N LEU A 60 -8.53 -7.39 10.24
CA LEU A 60 -9.39 -8.37 9.57
C LEU A 60 -9.65 -9.60 10.46
N ALA A 61 -8.61 -10.14 11.09
CA ALA A 61 -8.74 -11.27 12.01
C ALA A 61 -9.65 -10.93 13.21
N ALA A 62 -9.54 -9.72 13.76
CA ALA A 62 -10.43 -9.26 14.82
C ALA A 62 -11.89 -9.13 14.35
N ARG A 63 -12.12 -8.58 13.14
CA ARG A 63 -13.48 -8.46 12.57
C ARG A 63 -14.13 -9.82 12.32
N ARG A 64 -13.37 -10.81 11.85
CA ARG A 64 -13.81 -12.21 11.75
C ARG A 64 -14.29 -12.77 13.08
N GLY A 65 -13.55 -12.50 14.16
CA GLY A 65 -13.97 -12.85 15.52
C GLY A 65 -15.30 -12.20 15.93
N THR A 66 -15.47 -10.91 15.61
CA THR A 66 -16.74 -10.20 15.85
C THR A 66 -17.91 -10.80 15.07
N VAL A 67 -17.70 -11.17 13.80
CA VAL A 67 -18.71 -11.84 12.98
C VAL A 67 -19.12 -13.17 13.59
N ALA A 68 -18.15 -14.00 14.00
CA ALA A 68 -18.43 -15.28 14.63
C ALA A 68 -19.27 -15.12 15.91
N LEU A 69 -18.95 -14.12 16.74
CA LEU A 69 -19.71 -13.81 17.95
C LEU A 69 -21.13 -13.34 17.63
N ALA A 70 -21.27 -12.41 16.67
CA ALA A 70 -22.57 -11.87 16.27
C ALA A 70 -23.47 -12.93 15.61
N THR A 71 -22.89 -13.85 14.85
CA THR A 71 -23.61 -15.01 14.29
C THR A 71 -24.15 -15.91 15.39
N ARG A 72 -23.34 -16.28 16.39
CA ARG A 72 -23.81 -17.07 17.55
C ARG A 72 -24.89 -16.35 18.35
N ALA A 73 -24.77 -15.03 18.52
CA ALA A 73 -25.78 -14.23 19.22
C ALA A 73 -27.12 -14.23 18.46
N HIS A 74 -27.09 -14.13 17.13
CA HIS A 74 -28.29 -14.22 16.29
C HIS A 74 -28.92 -15.62 16.36
N GLU A 75 -28.12 -16.68 16.31
CA GLU A 75 -28.59 -18.06 16.47
C GLU A 75 -29.26 -18.27 17.83
N LEU A 76 -28.66 -17.79 18.91
CA LEU A 76 -29.22 -17.86 20.25
C LEU A 76 -30.56 -17.11 20.35
N ALA A 77 -30.65 -15.90 19.79
CA ALA A 77 -31.89 -15.13 19.76
C ALA A 77 -32.99 -15.89 19.01
N ARG A 78 -32.66 -16.46 17.85
CA ARG A 78 -33.59 -17.28 17.06
C ARG A 78 -34.11 -18.48 17.86
N VAL A 79 -33.22 -19.24 18.49
CA VAL A 79 -33.60 -20.40 19.32
C VAL A 79 -34.49 -19.97 20.49
N ARG A 80 -34.17 -18.88 21.19
CA ARG A 80 -35.02 -18.37 22.27
C ARG A 80 -36.40 -17.97 21.78
N TYR A 81 -36.49 -17.31 20.63
CA TYR A 81 -37.77 -16.93 20.02
C TYR A 81 -38.61 -18.17 19.66
N GLU A 82 -38.00 -19.20 19.07
CA GLU A 82 -38.67 -20.48 18.75
C GLU A 82 -39.20 -21.20 19.99
N ASN A 83 -38.58 -20.99 21.15
CA ASN A 83 -39.03 -21.51 22.44
C ASN A 83 -39.95 -20.55 23.21
N GLY A 84 -40.35 -19.41 22.61
CA GLY A 84 -41.21 -18.41 23.27
C GLY A 84 -40.53 -17.61 24.38
N LEU A 85 -39.20 -17.65 24.47
CA LEU A 85 -38.37 -17.01 25.51
C LEU A 85 -37.80 -15.64 25.09
N SER A 86 -38.12 -15.18 23.88
CA SER A 86 -37.60 -13.94 23.28
C SER A 86 -38.60 -13.40 22.25
N THR A 87 -38.42 -12.15 21.82
CA THR A 87 -39.30 -11.50 20.84
C THR A 87 -38.73 -11.52 19.43
N GLN A 88 -39.60 -11.39 18.42
CA GLN A 88 -39.18 -11.25 17.02
C GLN A 88 -38.30 -10.01 16.79
N LEU A 89 -38.48 -8.95 17.61
CA LEU A 89 -37.67 -7.75 17.57
C LEU A 89 -36.21 -8.06 17.97
N GLU A 90 -36.00 -8.82 19.05
CA GLU A 90 -34.64 -9.22 19.49
C GLU A 90 -33.92 -10.08 18.44
N VAL A 91 -34.64 -10.96 17.74
CA VAL A 91 -34.08 -11.74 16.61
C VAL A 91 -33.64 -10.81 15.47
N SER A 92 -34.47 -9.81 15.15
CA SER A 92 -34.21 -8.84 14.09
C SER A 92 -33.03 -7.93 14.43
N ASP A 93 -32.93 -7.47 15.67
CA ASP A 93 -31.80 -6.68 16.17
C ASP A 93 -30.50 -7.48 16.14
N ALA A 94 -30.52 -8.73 16.59
CA ALA A 94 -29.36 -9.60 16.54
C ALA A 94 -28.92 -9.88 15.08
N ARG A 95 -29.88 -10.05 14.16
CA ARG A 95 -29.61 -10.20 12.72
C ARG A 95 -28.96 -8.94 12.16
N LEU A 96 -29.48 -7.76 12.49
CA LEU A 96 -28.92 -6.48 12.04
C LEU A 96 -27.47 -6.32 12.50
N ARG A 97 -27.18 -6.61 13.77
CA ARG A 97 -25.81 -6.58 14.32
C ARG A 97 -24.88 -7.57 13.61
N MET A 98 -25.36 -8.78 13.31
CA MET A 98 -24.60 -9.76 12.52
C MET A 98 -24.28 -9.20 11.13
N LEU A 99 -25.27 -8.64 10.42
CA LEU A 99 -25.06 -8.08 9.09
C LEU A 99 -24.09 -6.89 9.11
N GLN A 100 -24.21 -6.00 10.10
CA GLN A 100 -23.26 -4.90 10.30
C GLN A 100 -21.83 -5.42 10.55
N SER A 101 -21.67 -6.46 11.38
CA SER A 101 -20.36 -7.05 11.61
C SER A 101 -19.73 -7.63 10.34
N ARG A 102 -20.54 -8.25 9.47
CA ARG A 102 -20.09 -8.78 8.17
C ARG A 102 -19.69 -7.68 7.20
N ALA A 103 -20.44 -6.57 7.17
CA ALA A 103 -20.07 -5.40 6.38
C ALA A 103 -18.71 -4.84 6.84
N ASN A 104 -18.49 -4.74 8.15
CA ASN A 104 -17.21 -4.29 8.72
C ASN A 104 -16.05 -5.27 8.43
N GLU A 105 -16.31 -6.58 8.37
CA GLU A 105 -15.31 -7.57 7.92
C GLU A 105 -14.93 -7.36 6.46
N ALA A 106 -15.92 -7.14 5.58
CA ALA A 106 -15.67 -6.90 4.16
C ALA A 106 -14.84 -5.62 3.93
N GLU A 107 -15.11 -4.58 4.71
CA GLU A 107 -14.30 -3.36 4.75
C GLU A 107 -12.85 -3.64 5.18
N ALA A 108 -12.65 -4.37 6.28
CA ALA A 108 -11.31 -4.74 6.72
C ALA A 108 -10.55 -5.62 5.71
N LEU A 109 -11.26 -6.49 4.98
CA LEU A 109 -10.65 -7.30 3.92
C LEU A 109 -10.18 -6.45 2.75
N ARG A 110 -11.00 -5.47 2.34
CA ARG A 110 -10.60 -4.50 1.31
C ARG A 110 -9.37 -3.72 1.76
N ASP A 111 -9.36 -3.21 2.99
CA ASP A 111 -8.24 -2.42 3.50
C ASP A 111 -6.94 -3.24 3.54
N TYR A 112 -7.01 -4.50 3.94
CA TYR A 112 -5.88 -5.44 3.86
C TYR A 112 -5.36 -5.63 2.43
N ARG A 113 -6.27 -5.76 1.45
CA ARG A 113 -5.87 -5.88 0.03
C ARG A 113 -5.21 -4.61 -0.50
N VAL A 114 -5.71 -3.43 -0.11
CA VAL A 114 -5.10 -2.15 -0.46
C VAL A 114 -3.71 -2.02 0.16
N ALA A 115 -3.55 -2.40 1.44
CA ALA A 115 -2.25 -2.40 2.10
C ALA A 115 -1.25 -3.33 1.38
N LEU A 116 -1.70 -4.52 0.96
CA LEU A 116 -0.87 -5.47 0.23
C LEU A 116 -0.41 -4.90 -1.12
N ALA A 117 -1.34 -4.28 -1.88
CA ALA A 117 -0.99 -3.60 -3.13
C ALA A 117 -0.01 -2.44 -2.92
N GLY A 118 -0.12 -1.70 -1.80
CA GLY A 118 0.82 -0.66 -1.41
C GLY A 118 2.23 -1.19 -1.13
N LEU A 119 2.34 -2.33 -0.45
CA LEU A 119 3.61 -3.02 -0.21
C LEU A 119 4.24 -3.53 -1.51
N GLU A 120 3.44 -4.11 -2.41
CA GLU A 120 3.91 -4.55 -3.73
C GLU A 120 4.46 -3.38 -4.56
N HIS A 121 3.78 -2.23 -4.52
CA HIS A 121 4.23 -1.01 -5.15
C HIS A 121 5.56 -0.50 -4.55
N ALA A 122 5.68 -0.46 -3.22
CA ALA A 122 6.90 -0.03 -2.53
C ALA A 122 8.11 -0.94 -2.82
N LEU A 123 7.87 -2.22 -3.08
CA LEU A 123 8.89 -3.20 -3.50
C LEU A 123 9.33 -3.05 -4.97
N GLY A 124 8.76 -2.11 -5.72
CA GLY A 124 9.06 -1.92 -7.14
C GLY A 124 8.55 -3.07 -8.01
N ARG A 125 7.65 -3.92 -7.49
CA ARG A 125 6.92 -4.86 -8.34
C ARG A 125 5.88 -4.02 -9.09
N PRO A 126 5.78 -4.13 -10.43
CA PRO A 126 4.71 -3.45 -11.13
C PRO A 126 3.40 -3.94 -10.52
N ILE A 127 2.57 -3.00 -10.04
CA ILE A 127 1.15 -3.28 -9.85
C ILE A 127 0.73 -3.86 -11.18
N ALA A 128 0.22 -5.09 -11.19
CA ALA A 128 -0.39 -5.64 -12.37
C ALA A 128 -1.70 -4.88 -12.64
N THR A 129 -1.63 -3.58 -12.95
CA THR A 129 -2.50 -2.96 -13.93
C THR A 129 -2.13 -3.56 -15.29
N ARG A 130 -2.30 -4.88 -15.41
CA ARG A 130 -2.80 -5.43 -16.66
C ARG A 130 -4.10 -4.65 -16.85
N GLU A 131 -4.27 -4.02 -18.00
CA GLU A 131 -5.57 -3.55 -18.47
C GLU A 131 -6.54 -4.74 -18.46
N ALA A 132 -7.02 -5.14 -17.29
CA ALA A 132 -8.20 -5.94 -17.19
C ALA A 132 -9.31 -4.92 -17.45
N SER A 133 -9.78 -4.93 -18.70
CA SER A 133 -11.08 -4.37 -19.01
C SER A 133 -12.07 -4.86 -17.95
N ILE A 134 -13.06 -4.06 -17.61
CA ILE A 134 -14.14 -4.44 -16.67
C ILE A 134 -14.78 -5.80 -17.09
N ASP A 135 -14.62 -6.19 -18.35
CA ASP A 135 -15.05 -7.48 -18.93
C ASP A 135 -14.29 -8.72 -18.43
N ASP A 136 -13.09 -8.57 -17.85
CA ASP A 136 -12.23 -9.69 -17.41
C ASP A 136 -12.41 -10.07 -15.93
N LEU A 137 -13.18 -9.29 -15.17
CA LEU A 137 -13.46 -9.49 -13.74
C LEU A 137 -14.03 -10.89 -13.37
N PRO A 138 -14.80 -11.59 -14.22
CA PRO A 138 -15.31 -12.92 -13.86
C PRO A 138 -14.24 -14.01 -13.72
N ARG A 139 -13.12 -13.92 -14.46
CA ARG A 139 -12.10 -14.98 -14.49
C ARG A 139 -11.10 -14.89 -13.33
N LEU A 140 -10.91 -13.69 -12.76
CA LEU A 140 -9.98 -13.46 -11.64
C LEU A 140 -10.54 -13.90 -10.28
N LEU A 141 -11.82 -14.28 -10.21
CA LEU A 141 -12.45 -14.85 -9.01
C LEU A 141 -12.39 -16.38 -8.97
N GLU A 142 -12.01 -17.04 -10.07
CA GLU A 142 -11.92 -18.51 -10.16
C GLU A 142 -10.52 -19.07 -9.85
N GLU A 143 -9.47 -18.25 -9.98
CA GLU A 143 -8.11 -18.64 -9.61
C GLU A 143 -7.76 -18.14 -8.20
N THR A 144 -8.33 -18.81 -7.20
CA THR A 144 -7.74 -18.84 -5.86
C THR A 144 -7.09 -20.21 -5.66
N PRO A 145 -5.83 -20.31 -5.22
CA PRO A 145 -5.37 -21.51 -4.52
C PRO A 145 -6.03 -21.62 -3.14
#